data_AF-A0A9P1EWP2-F1
#
_entry.id   AF-A0A9P1EWP2-F1
#
_cell.length_a   1.000
_cell.length_b   1.000
_cell.length_c   1.000
_cell.angle_alpha   90.00
_cell.angle_beta   90.00
_cell.angle_gamma   90.00
#
_symmetry.space_group_name_H-M   'P 1'
#
loop_
_entity.id
_entity.type
_entity.pdbx_description
1 polymer ?
#
loop_
_entity_poly.entity_id
_entity_poly.type
_entity_poly.pdbx_seq_one_letter_code
_entity_poly.pdbx_strand_id
1 'polypeptide(L)'
;MASFKVRPEHSGPPELYYNETEAAKYASNSHITAIQHEMAERALELLALPEGKRGFLLDIGCGTGMSSEVLQDAGHLFVGVDVSRPMLEIARQDEDLEEGDFVHQDMGLGMPFRPGSFDGAISISAIQWLCHANATNENPRKRLLFFFQSLYGCLGRGSRAVFQFYPENDEQCDLIMGQAHKAGFNGGLVVDFPEAAKRKKVYLVLMTGGTVQLPKALTEDGEHERTQIDNAGRRFVWNSRKNEKVVKGSKAWIEQKRQRQMKQGRDVRHESKYSGRKRKTKF
;
A
#
# COMPACT_ATOMS: atom_id res chain seq x y z
N MET A 1 9.38 31.65 11.84
CA MET A 1 7.96 31.28 12.02
C MET A 1 7.74 29.95 11.34
N ALA A 2 7.51 28.88 12.10
CA ALA A 2 7.18 27.58 11.51
C ALA A 2 5.82 27.70 10.83
N SER A 3 5.79 27.61 9.50
CA SER A 3 4.53 27.46 8.76
C SER A 3 3.91 26.15 9.24
N PHE A 4 2.80 26.24 9.98
CA PHE A 4 1.93 25.09 10.22
C PHE A 4 1.42 24.66 8.85
N LYS A 5 2.08 23.66 8.25
CA LYS A 5 1.58 23.05 7.01
C LYS A 5 0.22 22.44 7.32
N VAL A 6 -0.82 23.07 6.79
CA VAL A 6 -2.19 22.56 6.80
C VAL A 6 -2.18 21.17 6.14
N ARG A 7 -2.85 20.20 6.76
CA ARG A 7 -2.99 18.85 6.21
C ARG A 7 -3.66 18.92 4.82
N PRO A 8 -3.21 18.14 3.83
CA PRO A 8 -3.81 18.12 2.49
C PRO A 8 -5.33 17.96 2.51
N GLU A 9 -5.85 17.13 3.41
CA GLU A 9 -7.26 16.80 3.55
C GLU A 9 -8.15 18.01 3.92
N HIS A 10 -7.58 19.10 4.44
CA HIS A 10 -8.31 20.34 4.73
C HIS A 10 -8.26 21.36 3.59
N SER A 11 -7.46 21.12 2.55
CA SER A 11 -7.29 22.07 1.44
C SER A 11 -8.32 21.90 0.32
N GLY A 12 -9.05 20.78 0.32
CA GLY A 12 -10.06 20.45 -0.68
C GLY A 12 -9.99 18.98 -1.06
N PRO A 13 -10.75 18.56 -2.08
CA PRO A 13 -10.79 17.17 -2.50
C PRO A 13 -9.49 16.72 -3.19
N PRO A 14 -9.11 15.44 -3.06
CA PRO A 14 -7.81 14.92 -3.51
C PRO A 14 -7.57 15.08 -5.01
N GLU A 15 -8.61 14.97 -5.83
CA GLU A 15 -8.53 15.16 -7.29
C GLU A 15 -8.19 16.59 -7.71
N LEU A 16 -8.49 17.58 -6.85
CA LEU A 16 -8.10 18.98 -7.07
C LEU A 16 -6.77 19.31 -6.42
N TYR A 17 -6.48 18.72 -5.25
CA TYR A 17 -5.21 18.89 -4.55
C TYR A 17 -4.04 18.37 -5.39
N TYR A 18 -4.14 17.12 -5.86
CA TYR A 18 -3.14 16.49 -6.71
C TYR A 18 -3.39 16.78 -8.20
N ASN A 19 -3.31 18.07 -8.54
CA ASN A 19 -3.25 18.52 -9.93
C ASN A 19 -1.90 18.18 -10.58
N GLU A 20 -1.72 18.50 -11.87
CA GLU A 20 -0.48 18.23 -12.63
C GLU A 20 0.79 18.71 -11.93
N THR A 21 0.76 19.89 -11.31
CA THR A 21 1.93 20.47 -10.65
C THR A 21 2.25 19.76 -9.35
N GLU A 22 1.25 19.54 -8.49
CA GLU A 22 1.47 18.87 -7.20
C GLU A 22 1.78 17.37 -7.38
N ALA A 23 1.17 16.71 -8.36
CA ALA A 23 1.49 15.32 -8.70
C ALA A 23 2.95 15.17 -9.17
N ALA A 24 3.44 16.06 -10.05
CA ALA A 24 4.83 16.04 -10.51
C ALA A 24 5.84 16.32 -9.37
N LYS A 25 5.53 17.27 -8.48
CA LYS A 25 6.34 17.53 -7.28
C LYS A 25 6.37 16.33 -6.34
N TYR A 26 5.22 15.66 -6.18
CA TYR A 26 5.10 14.48 -5.34
C TYR A 26 5.94 13.32 -5.89
N ALA A 27 5.83 13.05 -7.20
CA ALA A 27 6.58 12.01 -7.90
C ALA A 27 8.10 12.21 -7.86
N SER A 28 8.56 13.47 -7.97
CA SER A 28 9.98 13.80 -8.02
C SER A 28 10.65 13.87 -6.64
N ASN A 29 9.88 13.84 -5.54
CA ASN A 29 10.42 13.93 -4.20
C ASN A 29 10.95 12.57 -3.71
N SER A 30 12.27 12.40 -3.75
CA SER A 30 12.95 11.15 -3.37
C SER A 30 12.72 10.74 -1.91
N HIS A 31 12.58 11.70 -0.99
CA HIS A 31 12.28 11.41 0.41
C HIS A 31 10.84 10.89 0.60
N ILE A 32 9.87 11.51 -0.09
CA ILE A 32 8.48 11.00 -0.09
C ILE A 32 8.44 9.59 -0.69
N THR A 33 9.11 9.40 -1.82
CA THR A 33 9.20 8.08 -2.48
C THR A 33 9.73 7.01 -1.52
N ALA A 34 10.83 7.29 -0.83
CA ALA A 34 11.44 6.33 0.10
C ALA A 34 10.48 5.93 1.23
N ILE A 35 9.74 6.90 1.80
CA ILE A 35 8.75 6.65 2.84
C ILE A 35 7.57 5.83 2.29
N GLN A 36 7.08 6.15 1.08
CA GLN A 36 5.98 5.41 0.45
C GLN A 36 6.36 3.96 0.18
N HIS A 37 7.59 3.71 -0.31
CA HIS A 37 8.10 2.36 -0.50
C HIS A 37 8.23 1.60 0.81
N GLU A 38 8.76 2.21 1.87
CA GLU A 38 8.87 1.58 3.20
C GLU A 38 7.49 1.16 3.74
N MET A 39 6.50 2.05 3.65
CA MET A 39 5.14 1.77 4.10
C MET A 39 4.46 0.69 3.25
N ALA A 40 4.66 0.70 1.93
CA ALA A 40 4.14 -0.33 1.03
C ALA A 40 4.80 -1.70 1.28
N GLU A 41 6.11 -1.75 1.52
CA GLU A 41 6.81 -2.99 1.88
C GLU A 41 6.27 -3.58 3.19
N ARG A 42 6.03 -2.72 4.19
CA ARG A 42 5.43 -3.13 5.45
C ARG A 42 3.99 -3.59 5.29
N ALA A 43 3.18 -2.90 4.48
CA ALA A 43 1.81 -3.32 4.21
C ALA A 43 1.75 -4.69 3.50
N LEU A 44 2.67 -4.93 2.56
CA LEU A 44 2.79 -6.22 1.87
C LEU A 44 3.22 -7.34 2.83
N GLU A 45 4.09 -7.07 3.79
CA GLU A 45 4.43 -8.02 4.86
C GLU A 45 3.19 -8.38 5.69
N LEU A 46 2.41 -7.37 6.10
CA LEU A 46 1.20 -7.55 6.91
C LEU A 46 0.06 -8.29 6.18
N LEU A 47 0.03 -8.24 4.84
CA LEU A 47 -0.86 -9.05 4.03
C LEU A 47 -0.63 -10.56 4.23
N ALA A 48 0.60 -10.96 4.61
CA ALA A 48 0.96 -12.35 4.90
C ALA A 48 0.62 -13.30 3.74
N LEU A 49 0.87 -12.89 2.49
CA LEU A 49 0.55 -13.73 1.33
C LEU A 49 1.34 -15.04 1.37
N PRO A 50 0.78 -16.17 0.88
CA PRO A 50 1.47 -17.44 0.88
C PRO A 50 2.79 -17.38 0.09
N GLU A 51 3.86 -17.91 0.67
CA GLU A 51 5.16 -17.92 0.02
C GLU A 51 5.15 -18.61 -1.34
N GLY A 52 5.99 -18.09 -2.26
CA GLY A 52 6.19 -18.67 -3.59
C GLY A 52 5.04 -18.45 -4.57
N LYS A 53 3.86 -17.95 -4.13
CA LYS A 53 2.71 -17.69 -5.00
C LYS A 53 2.70 -16.25 -5.51
N ARG A 54 2.41 -16.08 -6.80
CA ARG A 54 2.01 -14.79 -7.38
C ARG A 54 0.55 -14.57 -6.96
N GLY A 55 0.26 -13.37 -6.46
CA GLY A 55 -1.09 -12.95 -6.05
C GLY A 55 -1.58 -11.85 -6.98
N PHE A 56 -2.89 -11.68 -7.04
CA PHE A 56 -3.51 -10.56 -7.73
C PHE A 56 -4.06 -9.56 -6.72
N LEU A 57 -3.46 -8.38 -6.66
CA LEU A 57 -3.63 -7.42 -5.58
C LEU A 57 -4.30 -6.14 -6.05
N LEU A 58 -5.07 -5.52 -5.16
CA LEU A 58 -5.65 -4.20 -5.39
C LEU A 58 -4.84 -3.14 -4.63
N ASP A 59 -4.37 -2.11 -5.33
CA ASP A 59 -3.69 -0.95 -4.73
C ASP A 59 -4.63 0.27 -4.74
N ILE A 60 -5.16 0.62 -3.58
CA ILE A 60 -6.23 1.61 -3.42
C ILE A 60 -5.64 2.97 -3.04
N GLY A 61 -5.90 3.99 -3.85
CA GLY A 61 -5.19 5.26 -3.76
C GLY A 61 -3.74 5.12 -4.23
N CYS A 62 -3.54 4.47 -5.38
CA CYS A 62 -2.21 4.10 -5.88
C CYS A 62 -1.35 5.30 -6.31
N GLY A 63 -1.93 6.49 -6.47
CA GLY A 63 -1.23 7.72 -6.83
C GLY A 63 -0.40 7.55 -8.10
N THR A 64 0.89 7.88 -8.02
CA THR A 64 1.85 7.73 -9.12
C THR A 64 2.45 6.32 -9.25
N GLY A 65 1.86 5.31 -8.59
CA GLY A 65 2.31 3.92 -8.70
C GLY A 65 3.47 3.51 -7.78
N MET A 66 3.88 4.33 -6.80
CA MET A 66 5.01 4.01 -5.89
C MET A 66 4.74 2.74 -5.06
N SER A 67 3.53 2.59 -4.53
CA SER A 67 3.12 1.36 -3.83
C SER A 67 2.97 0.18 -4.79
N SER A 68 2.50 0.43 -6.00
CA SER A 68 2.35 -0.57 -7.05
C SER A 68 3.69 -1.15 -7.50
N GLU A 69 4.74 -0.32 -7.57
CA GLU A 69 6.13 -0.74 -7.81
C GLU A 69 6.55 -1.82 -6.81
N VAL A 70 6.22 -1.65 -5.53
CA VAL A 70 6.57 -2.62 -4.48
C VAL A 70 5.82 -3.95 -4.67
N LEU A 71 4.57 -3.92 -5.10
CA LEU A 71 3.80 -5.13 -5.39
C LEU A 71 4.40 -5.91 -6.56
N GLN A 72 4.75 -5.20 -7.64
CA GLN A 72 5.37 -5.78 -8.82
C GLN A 72 6.77 -6.33 -8.51
N ASP A 73 7.59 -5.59 -7.77
CA ASP A 73 8.94 -6.01 -7.36
C ASP A 73 8.92 -7.28 -6.48
N ALA A 74 7.80 -7.51 -5.77
CA ALA A 74 7.55 -8.74 -5.03
C ALA A 74 7.00 -9.89 -5.91
N GLY A 75 6.76 -9.64 -7.19
CA GLY A 75 6.32 -10.61 -8.18
C GLY A 75 4.80 -10.82 -8.23
N HIS A 76 4.02 -9.86 -7.73
CA HIS A 76 2.55 -9.88 -7.77
C HIS A 76 2.01 -9.08 -8.97
N LEU A 77 0.81 -9.44 -9.43
CA LEU A 77 0.05 -8.64 -10.38
C LEU A 77 -0.79 -7.64 -9.58
N PHE A 78 -1.08 -6.47 -10.14
CA PHE A 78 -1.88 -5.47 -9.45
C PHE A 78 -2.90 -4.76 -10.34
N VAL A 79 -3.93 -4.21 -9.71
CA VAL A 79 -4.74 -3.12 -10.26
C VAL A 79 -4.64 -1.94 -9.30
N GLY A 80 -4.21 -0.79 -9.81
CA GLY A 80 -4.16 0.47 -9.08
C GLY A 80 -5.46 1.26 -9.28
N VAL A 81 -6.02 1.80 -8.21
CA VAL A 81 -7.17 2.71 -8.24
C VAL A 81 -6.76 4.05 -7.67
N ASP A 82 -7.05 5.14 -8.37
CA ASP A 82 -6.90 6.49 -7.81
C ASP A 82 -7.97 7.45 -8.38
N VAL A 83 -8.27 8.51 -7.63
CA VAL A 83 -9.23 9.55 -8.03
C VAL A 83 -8.57 10.71 -8.78
N SER A 84 -7.25 10.89 -8.64
CA SER A 84 -6.47 11.92 -9.34
C SER A 84 -6.01 11.41 -10.71
N ARG A 85 -6.53 12.03 -11.77
CA ARG A 85 -6.08 11.75 -13.15
C ARG A 85 -4.60 12.10 -13.37
N PRO A 86 -4.10 13.26 -12.90
CA PRO A 86 -2.68 13.58 -13.06
C PRO A 86 -1.75 12.56 -12.41
N MET A 87 -2.12 12.04 -11.23
CA MET A 87 -1.37 10.97 -10.57
C MET A 87 -1.31 9.69 -11.41
N LEU A 88 -2.46 9.25 -11.93
CA LEU A 88 -2.54 8.06 -12.78
C LEU A 88 -1.81 8.21 -14.11
N GLU A 89 -1.78 9.41 -14.71
CA GLU A 89 -1.04 9.63 -15.95
C GLU A 89 0.47 9.48 -15.72
N ILE A 90 0.99 9.96 -14.58
CA ILE A 90 2.39 9.71 -14.19
C ILE A 90 2.63 8.20 -13.99
N ALA A 91 1.72 7.51 -13.29
CA ALA A 91 1.85 6.07 -13.07
C ALA A 91 1.87 5.28 -14.38
N ARG A 92 1.02 5.66 -15.34
CA ARG A 92 0.92 5.00 -16.66
C ARG A 92 2.13 5.27 -17.56
N GLN A 93 2.82 6.38 -17.35
CA GLN A 93 4.04 6.73 -18.09
C GLN A 93 5.30 6.04 -17.52
N ASP A 94 5.21 5.39 -16.35
CA ASP A 94 6.30 4.57 -15.82
C ASP A 94 6.36 3.25 -16.61
N GLU A 95 7.27 3.22 -17.60
CA GLU A 95 7.51 2.05 -18.45
C GLU A 95 7.89 0.80 -17.66
N ASP A 96 8.39 0.96 -16.43
CA ASP A 96 8.77 -0.18 -15.63
C ASP A 96 7.56 -0.83 -14.91
N LEU A 97 6.36 -0.23 -14.92
CA LEU A 97 5.11 -0.78 -14.34
C LEU A 97 4.29 -1.59 -15.36
N GLU A 98 4.86 -2.70 -15.85
CA GLU A 98 4.28 -3.52 -16.93
C GLU A 98 3.30 -4.62 -16.44
N GLU A 99 3.28 -4.94 -15.15
CA GLU A 99 2.55 -6.10 -14.60
C GLU A 99 1.22 -5.72 -13.92
N GLY A 100 0.68 -4.53 -14.20
CA GLY A 100 -0.59 -4.07 -13.66
C GLY A 100 -1.31 -3.04 -14.51
N ASP A 101 -2.54 -2.74 -14.12
CA ASP A 101 -3.43 -1.77 -14.77
C ASP A 101 -3.85 -0.68 -13.79
N PHE A 102 -4.20 0.49 -14.32
CA PHE A 102 -4.68 1.63 -13.54
C PHE A 102 -6.12 2.00 -13.88
N VAL A 103 -6.93 2.29 -12.86
CA VAL A 103 -8.34 2.63 -12.98
C VAL A 103 -8.60 3.98 -12.31
N HIS A 104 -9.15 4.93 -13.08
CA HIS A 104 -9.65 6.19 -12.54
C HIS A 104 -10.97 5.96 -11.81
N GLN A 105 -10.94 6.00 -10.47
CA GLN A 105 -12.09 5.69 -9.63
C GLN A 105 -12.00 6.37 -8.26
N ASP A 106 -13.13 6.95 -7.81
CA ASP A 106 -13.29 7.39 -6.42
C ASP A 106 -13.63 6.18 -5.54
N MET A 107 -12.75 5.85 -4.60
CA MET A 107 -12.94 4.72 -3.69
C MET A 107 -14.18 4.86 -2.79
N GLY A 108 -14.61 6.08 -2.49
CA GLY A 108 -15.80 6.36 -1.70
C GLY A 108 -17.12 6.06 -2.45
N LEU A 109 -17.04 5.86 -3.76
CA LEU A 109 -18.14 5.40 -4.62
C LEU A 109 -18.09 3.89 -4.86
N GLY A 110 -17.29 3.17 -4.08
CA GLY A 110 -17.18 1.72 -4.11
C GLY A 110 -16.21 1.18 -5.17
N MET A 111 -15.90 -0.10 -5.05
CA MET A 111 -14.94 -0.82 -5.89
C MET A 111 -15.63 -1.47 -7.11
N PRO A 112 -15.24 -1.13 -8.36
CA PRO A 112 -15.94 -1.58 -9.57
C PRO A 112 -15.46 -2.95 -10.08
N PHE A 113 -15.21 -3.91 -9.18
CA PHE A 113 -14.65 -5.22 -9.54
C PHE A 113 -15.59 -6.37 -9.19
N ARG A 114 -15.37 -7.51 -9.83
CA ARG A 114 -16.18 -8.70 -9.60
C ARG A 114 -15.94 -9.25 -8.19
N PRO A 115 -16.93 -9.92 -7.58
CA PRO A 115 -16.73 -10.51 -6.27
C PRO A 115 -15.59 -11.53 -6.24
N GLY A 116 -14.74 -11.49 -5.21
CA GLY A 116 -13.63 -12.42 -5.01
C GLY A 116 -12.51 -12.32 -6.04
N SER A 117 -12.34 -11.19 -6.72
CA SER A 117 -11.30 -10.99 -7.74
C SER A 117 -9.89 -10.96 -7.17
N PHE A 118 -9.69 -10.35 -6.00
CA PHE A 118 -8.35 -10.07 -5.47
C PHE A 118 -7.97 -10.98 -4.30
N ASP A 119 -6.71 -11.37 -4.25
CA ASP A 119 -6.11 -12.17 -3.18
C ASP A 119 -5.80 -11.33 -1.94
N GLY A 120 -5.65 -10.01 -2.11
CA GLY A 120 -5.45 -9.04 -1.04
C GLY A 120 -5.54 -7.61 -1.57
N ALA A 121 -5.55 -6.64 -0.66
CA ALA A 121 -5.53 -5.21 -1.02
C ALA A 121 -4.57 -4.43 -0.13
N ILE A 122 -3.88 -3.44 -0.69
CA ILE A 122 -3.17 -2.44 0.09
C ILE A 122 -3.73 -1.05 -0.20
N SER A 123 -3.50 -0.13 0.73
CA SER A 123 -3.71 1.30 0.51
C SER A 123 -2.70 2.05 1.35
N ILE A 124 -1.94 2.95 0.72
CA ILE A 124 -0.88 3.67 1.40
C ILE A 124 -1.19 5.16 1.38
N SER A 125 -1.34 5.76 2.56
CA SER A 125 -1.59 7.19 2.73
C SER A 125 -2.86 7.72 2.03
N ALA A 126 -3.92 6.89 1.89
CA ALA A 126 -5.09 7.24 1.08
C ALA A 126 -6.44 7.26 1.83
N ILE A 127 -6.74 6.29 2.70
CA ILE A 127 -8.10 6.16 3.24
C ILE A 127 -8.53 7.30 4.18
N GLN A 128 -7.60 8.07 4.73
CA GLN A 128 -7.93 9.22 5.59
C GLN A 128 -8.73 10.29 4.83
N TRP A 129 -8.56 10.40 3.50
CA TRP A 129 -9.32 11.32 2.66
C TRP A 129 -10.84 11.06 2.72
N LEU A 130 -11.27 9.81 2.96
CA LEU A 130 -12.69 9.47 3.11
C LEU A 130 -13.32 9.98 4.41
N CYS A 131 -12.53 10.50 5.35
CA CYS A 131 -13.01 11.05 6.60
C CYS A 131 -13.46 12.51 6.48
N HIS A 132 -13.18 13.14 5.33
CA HIS A 132 -13.50 14.53 5.06
C HIS A 132 -14.65 14.63 4.07
N ALA A 133 -15.49 15.65 4.27
CA ALA A 133 -16.53 16.04 3.34
C ALA A 133 -16.11 17.34 2.66
N ASN A 134 -15.92 17.29 1.35
CA ASN A 134 -15.60 18.45 0.52
C ASN A 134 -16.84 19.09 -0.10
N ALA A 135 -17.99 18.41 -0.03
CA ALA A 135 -19.31 18.94 -0.44
C ALA A 135 -20.42 18.57 0.55
N THR A 136 -21.51 19.33 0.55
CA THR A 136 -22.64 19.18 1.50
C THR A 136 -23.39 17.85 1.39
N ASN A 137 -23.32 17.21 0.23
CA ASN A 137 -23.91 15.89 -0.02
C ASN A 137 -22.98 14.73 0.37
N GLU A 138 -21.74 15.00 0.77
CA GLU A 138 -20.80 13.98 1.19
C GLU A 138 -20.96 13.66 2.67
N ASN A 139 -21.13 12.38 2.96
CA ASN A 139 -21.15 11.89 4.34
C ASN A 139 -20.01 10.88 4.53
N PRO A 140 -18.95 11.24 5.28
CA PRO A 140 -17.78 10.39 5.49
C PRO A 140 -18.11 8.98 5.97
N ARG A 141 -19.06 8.87 6.92
CA ARG A 141 -19.50 7.57 7.44
C ARG A 141 -20.14 6.69 6.36
N LYS A 142 -20.98 7.26 5.49
CA LYS A 142 -21.61 6.52 4.38
C LYS A 142 -20.59 6.13 3.31
N ARG A 143 -19.69 7.05 2.95
CA ARG A 143 -18.62 6.81 1.96
C ARG A 143 -17.67 5.70 2.43
N LEU A 144 -17.22 5.75 3.69
CA LEU A 144 -16.41 4.69 4.31
C LEU A 144 -17.14 3.35 4.34
N LEU A 145 -18.42 3.32 4.72
CA LEU A 145 -19.19 2.07 4.76
C LEU A 145 -19.30 1.45 3.37
N PHE A 146 -19.63 2.25 2.36
CA PHE A 146 -19.78 1.76 0.99
C PHE A 146 -18.45 1.29 0.38
N PHE A 147 -17.37 2.02 0.65
CA PHE A 147 -16.01 1.60 0.33
C PHE A 147 -15.70 0.22 0.91
N PHE A 148 -15.85 0.03 2.22
CA PHE A 148 -15.54 -1.27 2.84
C PHE A 148 -16.48 -2.39 2.40
N GLN A 149 -17.79 -2.13 2.21
CA GLN A 149 -18.73 -3.16 1.73
C GLN A 149 -18.38 -3.65 0.33
N SER A 150 -18.10 -2.73 -0.59
CA SER A 150 -17.71 -3.09 -1.95
C SER A 150 -16.35 -3.77 -2.00
N LEU A 151 -15.37 -3.29 -1.21
CA LEU A 151 -14.05 -3.92 -1.10
C LEU A 151 -14.14 -5.33 -0.50
N TYR A 152 -14.94 -5.54 0.55
CA TYR A 152 -15.17 -6.87 1.13
C TYR A 152 -15.68 -7.85 0.07
N GLY A 153 -16.61 -7.40 -0.78
CA GLY A 153 -17.11 -8.19 -1.90
C GLY A 153 -16.02 -8.54 -2.92
N CYS A 154 -15.12 -7.60 -3.23
CA CYS A 154 -14.04 -7.80 -4.21
C CYS A 154 -12.93 -8.75 -3.74
N LEU A 155 -12.80 -8.99 -2.43
CA LEU A 155 -11.74 -9.81 -1.86
C LEU A 155 -12.14 -11.29 -1.75
N GLY A 156 -11.17 -12.18 -1.98
CA GLY A 156 -11.34 -13.61 -1.73
C GLY A 156 -11.63 -13.92 -0.26
N ARG A 157 -12.16 -15.11 0.05
CA ARG A 157 -12.26 -15.58 1.45
C ARG A 157 -10.86 -15.90 1.99
N GLY A 158 -10.55 -15.45 3.21
CA GLY A 158 -9.25 -15.58 3.86
C GLY A 158 -8.22 -14.55 3.41
N SER A 159 -8.62 -13.57 2.60
CA SER A 159 -7.77 -12.49 2.13
C SER A 159 -7.59 -11.43 3.20
N ARG A 160 -6.50 -10.68 3.09
CA ARG A 160 -6.24 -9.52 3.95
C ARG A 160 -6.30 -8.24 3.15
N ALA A 161 -6.65 -7.16 3.83
CA ALA A 161 -6.52 -5.80 3.31
C ALA A 161 -5.77 -4.95 4.33
N VAL A 162 -4.72 -4.25 3.89
CA VAL A 162 -3.86 -3.47 4.79
C VAL A 162 -3.84 -2.01 4.35
N PHE A 163 -4.20 -1.12 5.27
CA PHE A 163 -4.30 0.31 4.99
C PHE A 163 -3.35 1.07 5.89
N GLN A 164 -2.31 1.66 5.33
CA GLN A 164 -1.53 2.67 6.03
C GLN A 164 -2.23 4.02 5.87
N PHE A 165 -2.46 4.74 6.98
CA PHE A 165 -3.10 6.04 6.95
C PHE A 165 -2.63 6.97 8.08
N TYR A 166 -3.02 8.24 8.01
CA TYR A 166 -2.65 9.28 8.97
C TYR A 166 -3.89 9.79 9.72
N PRO A 167 -4.31 9.14 10.82
CA PRO A 167 -5.41 9.65 11.62
C PRO A 167 -5.08 11.03 12.20
N GLU A 168 -6.10 11.87 12.34
CA GLU A 168 -6.07 13.15 13.07
C GLU A 168 -6.26 12.93 14.57
N ASN A 169 -7.14 11.99 14.93
CA ASN A 169 -7.51 11.66 16.30
C ASN A 169 -8.00 10.21 16.39
N ASP A 170 -8.21 9.73 17.61
CA ASP A 170 -8.68 8.37 17.87
C ASP A 170 -10.12 8.16 17.39
N GLU A 171 -10.95 9.20 17.35
CA GLU A 171 -12.32 9.11 16.81
C GLU A 171 -12.33 8.74 15.32
N GLN A 172 -11.35 9.22 14.54
CA GLN A 172 -11.20 8.87 13.13
C GLN A 172 -10.79 7.39 12.98
N CYS A 173 -9.89 6.90 13.85
CA CYS A 173 -9.55 5.48 13.92
C CYS A 173 -10.79 4.62 14.20
N ASP A 174 -11.58 5.00 15.21
CA ASP A 174 -12.80 4.30 15.60
C ASP A 174 -13.87 4.35 14.50
N LEU A 175 -14.00 5.48 13.81
CA LEU A 175 -14.92 5.62 12.68
C LEU A 175 -14.56 4.64 11.55
N ILE A 176 -13.30 4.64 11.12
CA ILE A 176 -12.81 3.77 10.04
C ILE A 176 -12.99 2.30 10.44
N MET A 177 -12.52 1.93 11.64
CA MET A 177 -12.60 0.56 12.15
C MET A 177 -14.06 0.10 12.31
N GLY A 178 -14.92 0.96 12.83
CA GLY A 178 -16.35 0.69 12.96
C GLY A 178 -17.05 0.49 11.61
N GLN A 179 -16.68 1.23 10.56
CA GLN A 179 -17.23 1.00 9.22
C GLN A 179 -16.69 -0.29 8.59
N ALA A 180 -15.41 -0.61 8.79
CA ALA A 180 -14.81 -1.86 8.34
C ALA A 180 -15.49 -3.09 8.99
N HIS A 181 -15.69 -3.07 10.31
CA HIS A 181 -16.40 -4.13 11.02
C HIS A 181 -17.86 -4.27 10.57
N LYS A 182 -18.55 -3.14 10.36
CA LYS A 182 -19.92 -3.14 9.85
C LYS A 182 -20.02 -3.73 8.44
N ALA A 183 -18.98 -3.60 7.62
CA ALA A 183 -18.90 -4.22 6.30
C ALA A 183 -18.60 -5.73 6.34
N GLY A 184 -18.23 -6.27 7.51
CA GLY A 184 -17.96 -7.69 7.72
C GLY A 184 -16.47 -8.05 7.87
N PHE A 185 -15.57 -7.06 7.85
CA PHE A 185 -14.16 -7.32 8.13
C PHE A 185 -13.93 -7.64 9.61
N ASN A 186 -13.02 -8.58 9.86
CA ASN A 186 -12.35 -8.72 11.15
C ASN A 186 -10.98 -8.04 11.09
N GLY A 187 -10.35 -7.76 12.23
CA GLY A 187 -9.02 -7.16 12.26
C GLY A 187 -8.88 -6.07 13.30
N GLY A 188 -7.92 -5.18 13.08
CA GLY A 188 -7.57 -4.12 14.02
C GLY A 188 -6.37 -3.30 13.57
N LEU A 189 -5.87 -2.46 14.48
CA LEU A 189 -4.76 -1.56 14.21
C LEU A 189 -3.42 -2.18 14.64
N VAL A 190 -2.41 -1.97 13.79
CA VAL A 190 -1.00 -2.21 14.07
C VAL A 190 -0.31 -0.86 14.02
N VAL A 191 0.35 -0.47 15.11
CA VAL A 191 1.04 0.82 15.23
C VAL A 191 2.53 0.56 15.37
N ASP A 192 3.26 0.75 14.27
CA ASP A 192 4.72 0.63 14.29
C ASP A 192 5.32 1.91 14.89
N PHE A 193 6.35 1.74 15.72
CA PHE A 193 7.07 2.80 16.44
C PHE A 193 6.13 3.73 17.26
N PRO A 194 5.31 3.19 18.18
CA PRO A 194 4.29 3.95 18.90
C PRO A 194 4.86 5.12 19.73
N GLU A 195 6.05 4.94 20.29
CA GLU A 195 6.75 5.93 21.12
C GLU A 195 7.40 7.06 20.31
N ALA A 196 7.64 6.86 19.01
CA ALA A 196 8.37 7.79 18.17
C ALA A 196 7.40 8.65 17.34
N ALA A 197 6.95 9.79 17.87
CA ALA A 197 5.93 10.65 17.24
C ALA A 197 6.14 10.96 15.74
N LYS A 198 7.39 11.08 15.27
CA LYS A 198 7.72 11.32 13.85
C LYS A 198 7.79 10.06 12.99
N ARG A 199 8.09 8.90 13.58
CA ARG A 199 8.22 7.60 12.89
C ARG A 199 6.97 6.73 13.04
N LYS A 200 6.05 7.08 13.94
CA LYS A 200 4.79 6.37 14.18
C LYS A 200 4.04 6.15 12.86
N LYS A 201 3.77 4.89 12.52
CA LYS A 201 2.96 4.51 11.36
C LYS A 201 1.79 3.65 11.82
N VAL A 202 0.59 4.03 11.40
CA VAL A 202 -0.64 3.31 11.73
C VAL A 202 -1.07 2.51 10.51
N TYR A 203 -1.29 1.21 10.71
CA TYR A 203 -1.80 0.27 9.73
C TYR A 203 -3.10 -0.34 10.23
N LEU A 204 -4.17 -0.25 9.45
CA LEU A 204 -5.38 -1.04 9.65
C LEU A 204 -5.19 -2.38 8.92
N VAL A 205 -5.18 -3.48 9.66
CA VAL A 205 -5.07 -4.84 9.10
C VAL A 205 -6.42 -5.51 9.21
N LEU A 206 -7.05 -5.74 8.06
CA LEU A 206 -8.37 -6.37 7.95
C LEU A 206 -8.28 -7.75 7.29
N MET A 207 -9.21 -8.63 7.64
CA MET A 207 -9.33 -9.98 7.07
C MET A 207 -10.76 -10.29 6.67
N THR A 208 -10.93 -11.01 5.56
CA THR A 208 -12.22 -11.52 5.08
C THR A 208 -12.45 -12.95 5.54
N GLY A 209 -13.42 -13.16 6.43
CA GLY A 209 -13.76 -14.49 6.95
C GLY A 209 -12.75 -15.07 7.96
N GLY A 210 -13.29 -15.80 8.95
CA GLY A 210 -12.52 -16.39 10.05
C GLY A 210 -11.87 -15.36 10.98
N THR A 211 -11.47 -15.82 12.17
CA THR A 211 -10.68 -15.05 13.13
C THR A 211 -9.22 -15.47 12.99
N VAL A 212 -8.37 -14.57 12.49
CA VAL A 212 -6.91 -14.75 12.43
C VAL A 212 -6.29 -13.79 13.44
N GLN A 213 -5.25 -14.22 14.16
CA GLN A 213 -4.53 -13.35 15.09
C GLN A 213 -3.88 -12.17 14.33
N LEU A 214 -3.98 -10.98 14.92
CA LEU A 214 -3.36 -9.78 14.37
C LEU A 214 -1.82 -9.88 14.42
N PRO A 215 -1.10 -9.42 13.38
CA PRO A 215 0.35 -9.33 13.41
C PRO A 215 0.89 -8.46 14.55
N LYS A 216 2.11 -8.78 15.03
CA LYS A 216 2.81 -7.95 16.02
C LYS A 216 3.31 -6.64 15.38
N ALA A 217 3.17 -5.55 16.12
CA ALA A 217 3.71 -4.24 15.77
C ALA A 217 5.24 -4.20 15.94
N LEU A 218 5.90 -3.33 15.16
CA LEU A 218 7.34 -3.08 15.29
C LEU A 218 7.63 -2.07 16.41
N THR A 219 8.64 -2.37 17.22
CA THR A 219 9.20 -1.51 18.28
C THR A 219 10.70 -1.31 18.04
N GLU A 220 11.33 -0.35 18.73
CA GLU A 220 12.77 -0.05 18.54
C GLU A 220 13.68 -1.25 18.83
N ASP A 221 13.30 -2.14 19.76
CA ASP A 221 14.04 -3.37 20.08
C ASP A 221 13.79 -4.53 19.10
N GLY A 222 12.81 -4.39 18.20
CA GLY A 222 12.33 -5.44 17.30
C GLY A 222 12.87 -5.40 15.87
N GLU A 223 13.73 -4.43 15.51
CA GLU A 223 14.26 -4.30 14.14
C GLU A 223 15.06 -5.53 13.66
N HIS A 224 15.46 -6.44 14.58
CA HIS A 224 16.21 -7.66 14.28
C HIS A 224 15.38 -8.95 14.12
N GLU A 225 14.07 -8.94 14.41
CA GLU A 225 13.20 -10.14 14.30
C GLU A 225 12.05 -9.91 13.31
N ARG A 226 12.35 -9.93 12.01
CA ARG A 226 11.33 -10.12 10.96
C ARG A 226 10.84 -11.58 10.98
N THR A 227 9.97 -11.92 11.91
CA THR A 227 9.26 -13.22 11.91
C THR A 227 8.23 -13.26 10.78
N GLN A 228 8.32 -14.27 9.91
CA GLN A 228 7.35 -14.50 8.83
C GLN A 228 5.95 -14.66 9.40
N ILE A 229 4.98 -13.94 8.82
CA ILE A 229 3.56 -14.06 9.16
C ILE A 229 2.93 -14.98 8.12
N ASP A 230 2.46 -16.15 8.56
CA ASP A 230 1.81 -17.12 7.67
C ASP A 230 0.30 -16.84 7.54
N ASN A 231 -0.18 -16.80 6.30
CA ASN A 231 -1.61 -16.97 5.99
C ASN A 231 -1.80 -18.28 5.23
N ALA A 232 -2.65 -19.16 5.75
CA ALA A 232 -2.97 -20.43 5.10
C ALA A 232 -3.83 -20.15 3.85
N GLY A 233 -3.17 -19.96 2.71
CA GLY A 233 -3.83 -19.58 1.46
C GLY A 233 -4.67 -20.68 0.81
N ARG A 234 -5.63 -20.24 -0.02
CA ARG A 234 -6.42 -21.06 -0.94
C ARG A 234 -5.52 -21.90 -1.88
N ARG A 235 -5.89 -23.16 -2.08
CA ARG A 235 -5.41 -24.00 -3.21
C ARG A 235 -6.26 -23.68 -4.44
N PHE A 236 -5.84 -22.70 -5.23
CA PHE A 236 -6.18 -22.66 -6.66
C PHE A 236 -4.90 -22.90 -7.45
N VAL A 237 -4.92 -23.94 -8.29
CA VAL A 237 -3.80 -24.31 -9.15
C VAL A 237 -3.92 -23.50 -10.43
N TRP A 238 -3.14 -22.43 -10.55
CA TRP A 238 -2.92 -21.75 -11.81
C TRP A 238 -1.55 -22.18 -12.36
N ASN A 239 -1.53 -22.80 -13.54
CA ASN A 239 -0.31 -23.24 -14.21
C ASN A 239 0.42 -22.02 -14.79
N SER A 240 1.23 -21.33 -13.98
CA SER A 240 2.17 -20.34 -14.48
C SER A 240 3.39 -21.06 -15.06
N ARG A 241 3.71 -20.78 -16.33
CA ARG A 241 5.00 -21.13 -16.92
C ARG A 241 6.12 -20.53 -16.05
N LYS A 242 7.19 -21.31 -15.83
CA LYS A 242 8.39 -20.91 -15.07
C LYS A 242 9.07 -19.73 -15.76
N ASN A 243 8.83 -18.51 -15.30
CA ASN A 243 9.83 -17.46 -15.37
C ASN A 243 10.70 -17.58 -14.12
N GLU A 244 12.02 -17.71 -14.31
CA GLU A 244 12.99 -17.69 -13.21
C GLU A 244 12.88 -16.36 -12.45
N LYS A 245 12.36 -16.43 -11.23
CA LYS A 245 12.17 -15.27 -10.35
C LYS A 245 13.52 -14.73 -9.88
N VAL A 246 13.73 -13.43 -9.99
CA VAL A 246 14.87 -12.74 -9.38
C VAL A 246 14.57 -12.57 -7.88
N VAL A 247 15.40 -13.17 -7.01
CA VAL A 247 15.18 -13.17 -5.55
C VAL A 247 15.42 -11.77 -4.97
N LYS A 248 14.49 -11.25 -4.16
CA LYS A 248 14.62 -9.94 -3.47
C LYS A 248 15.91 -9.88 -2.64
N GLY A 249 16.68 -8.81 -2.80
CA GLY A 249 17.99 -8.63 -2.15
C GLY A 249 19.16 -9.37 -2.82
N SER A 250 18.91 -10.15 -3.87
CA SER A 250 19.99 -10.66 -4.73
C SER A 250 20.70 -9.53 -5.47
N LYS A 251 21.94 -9.77 -5.92
CA LYS A 251 22.67 -8.81 -6.74
C LYS A 251 21.88 -8.40 -8.00
N ALA A 252 21.23 -9.37 -8.64
CA ALA A 252 20.40 -9.12 -9.82
C ALA A 252 19.18 -8.24 -9.52
N TRP A 253 18.50 -8.46 -8.38
CA TRP A 253 17.39 -7.61 -7.95
C TRP A 253 17.84 -6.18 -7.63
N ILE A 254 18.97 -6.04 -6.91
CA ILE A 254 19.54 -4.73 -6.59
C ILE A 254 19.95 -3.99 -7.87
N GLU A 255 20.52 -4.70 -8.85
CA GLU A 255 20.95 -4.12 -10.11
C GLU A 255 19.77 -3.65 -10.98
N GLN A 256 18.72 -4.48 -11.10
CA GLN A 256 17.47 -4.09 -11.77
C GLN A 256 16.85 -2.85 -11.13
N LYS A 257 16.72 -2.86 -9.79
CA LYS A 257 16.20 -1.71 -9.04
C LYS A 257 17.06 -0.46 -9.22
N ARG A 258 18.39 -0.62 -9.28
CA ARG A 258 19.33 0.49 -9.52
C ARG A 258 19.18 1.09 -10.91
N GLN A 259 19.10 0.25 -11.94
CA GLN A 259 18.91 0.67 -13.32
C GLN A 259 17.57 1.39 -13.51
N ARG A 260 16.51 0.89 -12.84
CA ARG A 260 15.21 1.53 -12.76
C ARG A 260 15.30 2.96 -12.21
N GLN A 261 15.93 3.10 -11.04
CA GLN A 261 16.13 4.41 -10.40
C GLN A 261 16.95 5.37 -11.27
N MET A 262 17.97 4.88 -12.00
CA MET A 262 18.73 5.69 -12.96
C MET A 262 17.87 6.17 -14.13
N LYS A 263 17.02 5.30 -14.72
CA LYS A 263 16.10 5.70 -15.80
C LYS A 263 15.10 6.77 -15.34
N GLN A 264 14.64 6.67 -14.09
CA GLN A 264 13.76 7.65 -13.45
C GLN A 264 14.48 8.96 -13.06
N GLY A 265 15.74 9.16 -13.45
CA GLY A 265 16.51 10.38 -13.18
C GLY A 265 16.89 10.56 -11.71
N ARG A 266 16.82 9.50 -10.90
CA ARG A 266 17.16 9.54 -9.47
C ARG A 266 18.67 9.46 -9.28
N ASP A 267 19.18 10.09 -8.21
CA ASP A 267 20.59 9.96 -7.82
C ASP A 267 20.83 8.55 -7.22
N VAL A 268 21.67 7.75 -7.87
CA VAL A 268 21.92 6.36 -7.50
C VAL A 268 23.41 6.11 -7.29
N ARG A 269 23.75 5.45 -6.17
CA ARG A 269 25.15 5.10 -5.85
C ARG A 269 25.78 4.23 -6.92
N HIS A 270 27.09 4.46 -7.15
CA HIS A 270 27.91 3.64 -8.05
C HIS A 270 27.90 2.15 -7.70
N GLU A 271 28.10 1.32 -8.73
CA GLU A 271 28.10 -0.13 -8.57
C GLU A 271 29.11 -0.57 -7.50
N SER A 272 28.69 -1.45 -6.60
CA SER A 272 29.59 -2.11 -5.67
C SER A 272 29.66 -3.60 -5.94
N LYS A 273 30.88 -4.14 -6.02
CA LYS A 273 31.12 -5.59 -6.09
C LYS A 273 30.60 -6.37 -4.87
N TYR A 274 30.23 -5.66 -3.80
CA TYR A 274 29.70 -6.23 -2.56
C TYR A 274 28.16 -6.18 -2.47
N SER A 275 27.47 -5.69 -3.50
CA SER A 275 26.00 -5.60 -3.53
C SER A 275 25.34 -6.98 -3.45
N GLY A 276 24.34 -7.12 -2.57
CA GLY A 276 23.59 -8.38 -2.37
C GLY A 276 24.33 -9.45 -1.57
N ARG A 277 25.53 -9.15 -1.02
CA ARG A 277 26.30 -10.10 -0.23
C ARG A 277 25.84 -10.11 1.23
N LYS A 278 25.41 -11.26 1.74
CA LYS A 278 25.13 -11.45 3.18
C LYS A 278 26.40 -11.19 3.99
N ARG A 279 26.34 -10.26 4.95
CA ARG A 279 27.44 -10.04 5.92
C ARG A 279 27.48 -11.24 6.85
N LYS A 280 28.68 -11.80 7.09
CA LYS A 280 28.87 -12.84 8.11
C LYS A 280 28.69 -12.18 9.47
N THR A 281 27.72 -12.65 10.26
CA THR A 281 27.64 -12.37 11.68
C THR A 281 28.90 -12.95 12.33
N LYS A 282 29.75 -12.07 12.86
CA LYS A 282 30.82 -12.49 13.77
C LYS A 282 30.19 -12.54 15.17
N PHE A 283 30.12 -13.74 15.72
CA PHE A 283 30.03 -13.94 17.16
C PHE A 283 31.38 -13.60 17.80
#